data_AF-A0A3D1B7D4-F1
#
_entry.id   AF-A0A3D1B7D4-F1
#
_cell.length_a   1.000
_cell.length_b   1.000
_cell.length_c   1.000
_cell.angle_alpha   90.00
_cell.angle_beta   90.00
_cell.angle_gamma   90.00
#
_symmetry.space_group_name_H-M   'P 1'
#
loop_
_entity.id
_entity.type
_entity.pdbx_description
1 polymer ?
#
loop_
_entity_poly.entity_id
_entity_poly.type
_entity_poly.pdbx_seq_one_letter_code
_entity_poly.pdbx_strand_id
1 'polypeptide(L)'
;MPEIEHDSPENDGFSDQGALKQGAGLPAVMYSAKTVPALNGKLIRLGGYPVPLETDSQGRSTEFFLVPYPGACIHVPPPPPNQIVMVRYPAGIMLDDIYAPLWVDGTLQIEPVSNDLADAAYAISAAEVKLVDESDL
;
A
#
# COMPACT_ATOMS: atom_id res chain seq x y z
N MET A 1 5.82 34.74 22.79
CA MET A 1 5.24 33.57 22.10
C MET A 1 6.42 32.70 21.70
N PRO A 2 6.47 31.42 22.08
CA PRO A 2 7.54 30.56 21.59
C PRO A 2 7.36 30.35 20.09
N GLU A 3 8.46 30.36 19.34
CA GLU A 3 8.48 29.97 17.94
C GLU A 3 8.18 28.46 17.87
N ILE A 4 7.18 28.11 17.06
CA ILE A 4 6.91 26.72 16.69
C ILE A 4 7.81 26.45 15.48
N GLU A 5 8.95 25.80 15.70
CA GLU A 5 9.77 25.29 14.60
C GLU A 5 9.04 24.11 13.95
N HIS A 6 8.71 24.24 12.66
CA HIS A 6 8.19 23.16 11.84
C HIS A 6 9.38 22.34 11.31
N ASP A 7 9.85 21.40 12.11
CA ASP A 7 10.76 20.34 11.64
C ASP A 7 9.92 19.23 11.00
N SER A 8 9.39 19.51 9.81
CA SER A 8 8.66 18.54 8.99
C SER A 8 9.58 17.98 7.91
N PRO A 9 9.43 16.69 7.54
CA PRO A 9 10.21 16.06 6.47
C PRO A 9 10.03 16.70 5.08
N GLU A 10 9.16 17.70 4.94
CA GLU A 10 9.02 18.55 3.75
C GLU A 10 10.26 19.41 3.45
N ASN A 11 11.20 19.49 4.40
CA ASN A 11 12.48 20.17 4.24
C ASN A 11 13.51 19.32 3.47
N ASP A 12 13.32 18.00 3.45
CA ASP A 12 14.09 17.10 2.60
C ASP A 12 13.45 17.11 1.21
N GLY A 13 14.23 17.44 0.18
CA GLY A 13 13.71 17.60 -1.17
C GLY A 13 13.02 16.32 -1.67
N PHE A 14 11.88 16.46 -2.36
CA PHE A 14 11.15 15.35 -2.98
C PHE A 14 11.97 14.48 -3.96
N SER A 15 13.20 14.89 -4.29
CA SER A 15 14.14 14.18 -5.16
C SER A 15 15.03 13.16 -4.44
N ASP A 16 15.06 13.17 -3.10
CA ASP A 16 15.97 12.32 -2.33
C ASP A 16 15.38 10.92 -2.14
N GLN A 17 16.22 9.88 -2.29
CA GLN A 17 15.79 8.49 -2.13
C GLN A 17 15.26 8.26 -0.71
N GLY A 18 13.97 7.91 -0.61
CA GLY A 18 13.31 7.68 0.67
C GLY A 18 12.64 8.91 1.29
N ALA A 19 12.63 10.07 0.62
CA ALA A 19 11.92 11.27 1.10
C ALA A 19 10.41 11.05 1.33
N LEU A 20 9.82 10.06 0.65
CA LEU A 20 8.42 9.66 0.84
C LEU A 20 8.20 8.73 2.04
N LYS A 21 9.28 8.15 2.59
CA LYS A 21 9.20 7.32 3.80
C LYS A 21 9.14 8.23 5.01
N GLN A 22 8.19 7.99 5.89
CA GLN A 22 8.10 8.79 7.11
C GLN A 22 9.29 8.47 8.05
N GLY A 23 9.84 9.49 8.73
CA GLY A 23 11.03 9.38 9.60
C GLY A 23 10.82 8.82 11.02
N ALA A 24 11.85 8.22 11.61
CA ALA A 24 11.76 7.59 12.94
C ALA A 24 11.25 8.55 14.05
N GLY A 25 10.37 8.07 14.95
CA GLY A 25 9.93 8.80 16.15
C GLY A 25 8.44 9.17 16.23
N LEU A 26 7.64 8.93 15.19
CA LEU A 26 6.19 9.13 15.22
C LEU A 26 5.50 8.03 16.06
N PRO A 27 4.27 8.28 16.57
CA PRO A 27 3.51 7.30 17.35
C PRO A 27 3.43 5.94 16.67
N ALA A 28 3.38 4.85 17.44
CA ALA A 28 3.34 3.49 16.89
C ALA A 28 2.18 3.25 15.90
N VAL A 29 1.10 4.03 16.01
CA VAL A 29 0.01 4.03 15.03
C VAL A 29 0.45 4.44 13.62
N MET A 30 1.58 5.12 13.44
CA MET A 30 2.12 5.56 12.13
C MET A 30 3.15 4.57 11.55
N TYR A 31 3.78 3.72 12.37
CA TYR A 31 4.87 2.82 11.95
C TYR A 31 4.70 1.35 12.32
N SER A 32 3.55 0.96 12.86
CA SER A 32 3.38 -0.41 13.32
C SER A 32 3.52 -1.40 12.17
N ALA A 33 4.52 -2.27 12.26
CA ALA A 33 4.63 -3.49 11.47
C ALA A 33 4.10 -4.73 12.22
N LYS A 34 3.36 -4.54 13.32
CA LYS A 34 2.77 -5.65 14.08
C LYS A 34 1.72 -6.36 13.25
N THR A 35 1.89 -7.65 13.07
CA THR A 35 1.00 -8.51 12.28
C THR A 35 0.09 -9.37 13.14
N VAL A 36 -0.90 -10.00 12.51
CA VAL A 36 -1.77 -11.02 13.13
C VAL A 36 -1.32 -12.40 12.63
N PRO A 37 -0.57 -13.19 13.42
CA PRO A 37 0.04 -14.44 12.97
C PRO A 37 -0.95 -15.45 12.36
N ALA A 38 -2.20 -15.45 12.84
CA ALA A 38 -3.24 -16.36 12.36
C ALA A 38 -3.68 -16.10 10.90
N LEU A 39 -3.34 -14.95 10.33
CA LEU A 39 -3.63 -14.61 8.93
C LEU A 39 -2.60 -15.17 7.95
N ASN A 40 -1.43 -15.63 8.42
CA ASN A 40 -0.39 -16.15 7.55
C ASN A 40 -0.86 -17.41 6.80
N GLY A 41 -0.69 -17.42 5.48
CA GLY A 41 -1.08 -18.52 4.60
C GLY A 41 -2.59 -18.67 4.40
N LYS A 42 -3.41 -17.69 4.80
CA LYS A 42 -4.87 -17.78 4.63
C LYS A 42 -5.29 -17.34 3.24
N LEU A 43 -6.23 -18.09 2.65
CA LEU A 43 -6.99 -17.65 1.49
C LEU A 43 -8.02 -16.62 1.97
N ILE A 44 -7.92 -15.40 1.47
CA ILE A 44 -8.78 -14.27 1.88
C ILE A 44 -9.19 -13.42 0.69
N ARG A 45 -10.23 -12.62 0.91
CA ARG A 45 -10.61 -11.50 0.07
C ARG A 45 -10.34 -10.19 0.83
N LEU A 46 -9.66 -9.25 0.20
CA LEU A 46 -9.43 -7.90 0.74
C LEU A 46 -9.98 -6.85 -0.22
N GLY A 47 -10.60 -5.82 0.36
CA GLY A 47 -10.97 -4.61 -0.35
C GLY A 47 -9.95 -3.51 -0.07
N GLY A 48 -9.65 -2.69 -1.07
CA GLY A 48 -8.79 -1.52 -0.89
C GLY A 48 -8.54 -0.78 -2.19
N TYR A 49 -7.63 0.19 -2.16
CA TYR A 49 -7.29 1.03 -3.31
C TYR A 49 -5.88 0.69 -3.81
N PRO A 50 -5.65 0.67 -5.13
CA PRO A 50 -4.36 0.32 -5.69
C PRO A 50 -3.40 1.51 -5.69
N VAL A 51 -2.14 1.26 -5.36
CA VAL A 51 -1.01 2.16 -5.64
C VAL A 51 -0.03 1.39 -6.55
N PRO A 52 0.00 1.67 -7.86
CA PRO A 52 0.76 0.89 -8.82
C PRO A 52 2.27 1.00 -8.60
N LEU A 53 2.98 -0.13 -8.73
CA LEU A 53 4.43 -0.21 -8.57
C LEU A 53 5.11 -0.74 -9.84
N GLU A 54 4.57 -1.80 -10.41
CA GLU A 54 5.05 -2.40 -11.65
C GLU A 54 3.90 -2.64 -12.63
N THR A 55 4.22 -2.48 -13.91
CA THR A 55 3.29 -2.58 -15.03
C THR A 55 3.93 -3.38 -16.16
N ASP A 56 3.15 -4.24 -16.82
CA ASP A 56 3.62 -4.98 -17.99
C ASP A 56 3.70 -4.10 -19.26
N SER A 57 4.17 -4.69 -20.36
CA SER A 57 4.30 -4.01 -21.65
C SER A 57 2.97 -3.56 -22.28
N GLN A 58 1.84 -4.04 -21.75
CA GLN A 58 0.49 -3.68 -22.19
C GLN A 58 -0.15 -2.61 -21.29
N GLY A 59 0.56 -2.13 -20.26
CA GLY A 59 0.03 -1.12 -19.35
C GLY A 59 -0.78 -1.71 -18.18
N ARG A 60 -0.76 -3.03 -17.97
CA ARG A 60 -1.49 -3.68 -16.86
C ARG A 60 -0.61 -3.74 -15.62
N SER A 61 -1.13 -3.30 -14.48
CA SER A 61 -0.39 -3.36 -13.20
C SER A 61 -0.28 -4.81 -12.74
N THR A 62 0.97 -5.26 -12.54
CA THR A 62 1.32 -6.62 -12.11
C THR A 62 1.77 -6.66 -10.66
N GLU A 63 2.31 -5.56 -10.14
CA GLU A 63 2.57 -5.35 -8.72
C GLU A 63 2.05 -3.98 -8.28
N PHE A 64 1.36 -3.96 -7.14
CA PHE A 64 0.81 -2.75 -6.55
C PHE A 64 0.62 -2.92 -5.05
N PHE A 65 0.62 -1.82 -4.31
CA PHE A 65 0.12 -1.84 -2.94
C PHE A 65 -1.40 -1.75 -2.92
N LEU A 66 -2.04 -2.52 -2.04
CA LEU A 66 -3.43 -2.35 -1.66
C LEU A 66 -3.48 -1.61 -0.32
N VAL A 67 -4.14 -0.45 -0.31
CA VAL A 67 -4.20 0.47 0.84
C VAL A 67 -5.66 0.74 1.25
N PRO A 68 -5.93 1.18 2.49
CA PRO A 68 -7.30 1.30 3.00
C PRO A 68 -8.04 2.57 2.55
N TYR A 69 -7.36 3.53 1.94
CA TYR A 69 -7.96 4.78 1.45
C TYR A 69 -7.31 5.24 0.14
N PRO A 70 -8.05 5.94 -0.74
CA PRO A 70 -7.53 6.37 -2.01
C PRO A 70 -6.54 7.53 -1.84
N GLY A 71 -5.58 7.66 -2.77
CA GLY A 71 -4.58 8.73 -2.78
C GLY A 71 -3.46 8.58 -1.74
N ALA A 72 -3.41 7.45 -1.03
CA ALA A 72 -2.31 7.13 -0.13
C ALA A 72 -0.96 7.12 -0.87
N CYS A 73 0.11 7.51 -0.18
CA CYS A 73 1.48 7.58 -0.70
C CYS A 73 1.74 8.65 -1.78
N ILE A 74 0.72 9.37 -2.25
CA ILE A 74 0.87 10.43 -3.26
C ILE A 74 0.47 11.79 -2.68
N HIS A 75 -0.71 11.88 -2.05
CA HIS A 75 -1.25 13.15 -1.54
C HIS A 75 -1.24 13.25 -0.02
N VAL A 76 -1.13 12.11 0.65
CA VAL A 76 -1.11 12.00 2.10
C VAL A 76 -0.04 10.98 2.49
N PRO A 77 0.51 11.06 3.71
CA PRO A 77 1.53 10.14 4.15
C PRO A 77 1.09 8.67 4.01
N PRO A 78 2.05 7.76 3.79
CA PRO A 78 1.76 6.33 3.65
C PRO A 78 1.09 5.77 4.92
N PRO A 79 0.17 4.79 4.79
CA PRO A 79 -0.35 4.07 5.93
C PRO A 79 0.77 3.34 6.69
N PRO A 80 0.52 2.89 7.93
CA PRO A 80 1.45 2.05 8.66
C PRO A 80 1.69 0.73 7.91
N PRO A 81 2.87 0.10 8.05
CA PRO A 81 3.19 -1.11 7.29
C PRO A 81 2.21 -2.27 7.48
N ASN A 82 1.61 -2.41 8.66
CA ASN A 82 0.59 -3.42 8.90
C ASN A 82 -0.80 -3.11 8.32
N GLN A 83 -0.96 -2.00 7.60
CA GLN A 83 -2.15 -1.60 6.85
C GLN A 83 -1.88 -1.50 5.34
N ILE A 84 -0.69 -1.89 4.88
CA ILE A 84 -0.32 -1.97 3.46
C ILE A 84 -0.13 -3.43 3.10
N VAL A 85 -0.67 -3.85 1.96
CA VAL A 85 -0.47 -5.19 1.41
C VAL A 85 0.19 -5.08 0.05
N MET A 86 1.35 -5.74 -0.13
CA MET A 86 1.93 -5.93 -1.46
C MET A 86 1.10 -6.95 -2.24
N VAL A 87 0.50 -6.54 -3.36
CA VAL A 87 -0.24 -7.43 -4.26
C VAL A 87 0.65 -7.83 -5.42
N ARG A 88 0.83 -9.13 -5.61
CA ARG A 88 1.49 -9.71 -6.79
C ARG A 88 0.46 -10.42 -7.65
N TYR A 89 0.24 -9.90 -8.85
CA TYR A 89 -0.78 -10.38 -9.78
C TYR A 89 -0.22 -10.49 -11.20
N PRO A 90 0.46 -11.60 -11.55
CA PRO A 90 1.10 -11.77 -12.85
C PRO A 90 0.16 -11.69 -14.06
N ALA A 91 -1.15 -11.96 -13.85
CA ALA A 91 -2.15 -11.81 -14.91
C ALA A 91 -2.36 -10.34 -15.32
N GLY A 92 -2.06 -9.40 -14.43
CA GLY A 92 -2.18 -7.96 -14.62
C GLY A 92 -3.63 -7.46 -14.56
N ILE A 93 -3.81 -6.21 -14.13
CA ILE A 93 -5.10 -5.51 -14.19
C ILE A 93 -4.94 -4.12 -14.81
N MET A 94 -5.90 -3.72 -15.66
CA MET A 94 -5.99 -2.33 -16.12
C MET A 94 -6.53 -1.46 -14.98
N LEU A 95 -5.77 -0.44 -14.60
CA LEU A 95 -6.15 0.51 -13.57
C LEU A 95 -6.49 1.85 -14.22
N ASP A 96 -7.73 1.98 -14.70
CA ASP A 96 -8.20 3.23 -15.33
C ASP A 96 -8.39 4.36 -14.30
N ASP A 97 -8.73 4.00 -13.06
CA ASP A 97 -8.90 4.92 -11.95
C ASP A 97 -8.34 4.32 -10.65
N ILE A 98 -7.25 4.89 -10.12
CA ILE A 98 -6.64 4.48 -8.85
C ILE A 98 -7.49 4.89 -7.62
N TYR A 99 -8.50 5.73 -7.81
CA TYR A 99 -9.49 6.08 -6.78
C TYR A 99 -10.65 5.09 -6.73
N ALA A 100 -10.74 4.15 -7.66
CA ALA A 100 -11.72 3.07 -7.61
C ALA A 100 -11.21 1.91 -6.73
N PRO A 101 -12.02 1.38 -5.81
CA PRO A 101 -11.60 0.26 -4.97
C PRO A 101 -11.59 -1.06 -5.74
N LEU A 102 -10.73 -1.97 -5.30
CA LEU A 102 -10.55 -3.32 -5.83
C LEU A 102 -10.90 -4.37 -4.78
N TRP A 103 -11.48 -5.48 -5.24
CA TRP A 103 -11.43 -6.75 -4.54
C TRP A 103 -10.19 -7.54 -5.00
N VAL A 104 -9.43 -8.04 -4.03
CA VAL A 104 -8.27 -8.91 -4.25
C VAL A 104 -8.51 -10.22 -3.50
N ASP A 105 -8.61 -11.31 -4.24
CA ASP A 105 -8.66 -12.67 -3.71
C ASP A 105 -7.31 -13.33 -3.85
N GLY A 106 -6.82 -13.95 -2.78
CA GLY A 106 -5.53 -14.61 -2.83
C GLY A 106 -5.06 -15.17 -1.50
N THR A 107 -3.84 -15.69 -1.50
CA THR A 107 -3.21 -16.20 -0.28
C THR A 107 -2.38 -15.11 0.37
N LEU A 108 -2.78 -14.67 1.56
CA LEU A 108 -2.04 -13.67 2.34
C LEU A 108 -0.84 -14.33 3.03
N GLN A 109 0.30 -13.66 2.99
CA GLN A 109 1.51 -14.02 3.72
C GLN A 109 1.94 -12.84 4.60
N ILE A 110 2.49 -13.17 5.77
CA ILE A 110 3.25 -12.22 6.57
C ILE A 110 4.65 -12.16 5.96
N GLU A 111 4.87 -11.11 5.19
CA GLU A 111 6.11 -10.90 4.44
C GLU A 111 6.45 -9.42 4.53
N PRO A 112 7.53 -9.05 5.24
CA PRO A 112 8.02 -7.69 5.23
C PRO A 112 8.51 -7.32 3.82
N VAL A 113 7.91 -6.29 3.24
CA VAL A 113 8.29 -5.72 1.96
C VAL A 113 8.71 -4.27 2.20
N SER A 114 9.80 -3.85 1.58
CA SER A 114 10.29 -2.48 1.64
C SER A 114 10.71 -2.06 0.25
N ASN A 115 10.17 -0.95 -0.24
CA ASN A 115 10.59 -0.30 -1.48
C ASN A 115 10.67 1.21 -1.28
N ASP A 116 11.01 1.97 -2.31
CA ASP A 116 11.20 3.43 -2.20
C ASP A 116 9.93 4.19 -1.78
N LEU A 117 8.75 3.60 -2.02
CA LEU A 117 7.47 4.25 -1.75
C LEU A 117 6.96 4.01 -0.33
N ALA A 118 7.02 2.76 0.14
CA ALA A 118 6.51 2.40 1.46
C ALA A 118 7.08 1.06 1.97
N ASP A 119 6.84 0.80 3.25
CA ASP A 119 7.05 -0.50 3.87
C ASP A 119 5.69 -1.18 4.06
N ALA A 120 5.61 -2.49 3.83
CA ALA A 120 4.43 -3.31 4.06
C ALA A 120 4.79 -4.54 4.91
N ALA A 121 3.86 -4.99 5.74
CA ALA A 121 4.06 -6.18 6.59
C ALA A 121 3.40 -7.45 6.02
N TYR A 122 2.60 -7.29 4.95
CA TYR A 122 1.89 -8.37 4.29
C TYR A 122 2.10 -8.34 2.78
N ALA A 123 2.08 -9.52 2.18
CA ALA A 123 1.99 -9.70 0.74
C ALA A 123 0.87 -10.69 0.40
N ILE A 124 0.22 -10.53 -0.75
CA ILE A 124 -0.79 -11.44 -1.26
C ILE A 124 -0.40 -11.90 -2.66
N SER A 125 -0.36 -13.22 -2.85
CA SER A 125 -0.35 -13.82 -4.18
C SER A 125 -1.78 -13.86 -4.67
N ALA A 126 -2.13 -12.91 -5.54
CA ALA A 126 -3.50 -12.74 -6.01
C ALA A 126 -3.86 -13.81 -7.03
N ALA A 127 -5.01 -14.44 -6.81
CA ALA A 127 -5.65 -15.36 -7.74
C ALA A 127 -6.65 -14.62 -8.64
N GLU A 128 -7.34 -13.62 -8.09
CA GLU A 128 -8.29 -12.78 -8.81
C GLU A 128 -8.20 -11.35 -8.28
N VAL A 129 -8.28 -10.38 -9.20
CA VAL A 129 -8.42 -8.96 -8.89
C VAL A 129 -9.55 -8.40 -9.75
N LYS A 130 -10.50 -7.71 -9.13
CA LYS A 130 -11.61 -7.06 -9.83
C LYS A 130 -11.93 -5.70 -9.20
N LEU A 131 -12.52 -4.81 -9.98
CA LEU A 131 -13.13 -3.60 -9.44
C LEU A 131 -14.30 -3.98 -8.52
N VAL A 132 -14.45 -3.24 -7.43
CA VAL A 132 -15.65 -3.32 -6.59
C VAL A 132 -16.82 -2.73 -7.38
N ASP A 133 -17.92 -3.47 -7.47
CA ASP A 133 -19.17 -3.00 -8.07
C ASP A 133 -20.22 -2.75 -6.97
N GLU A 134 -21.21 -1.90 -7.25
CA GLU A 134 -22.29 -1.59 -6.30
C GLU A 134 -23.09 -2.84 -5.90
N SER A 135 -23.15 -3.86 -6.77
CA SER A 135 -23.76 -5.15 -6.46
C SER A 135 -22.97 -6.05 -5.50
N ASP A 136 -21.70 -5.72 -5.20
CA ASP A 136 -20.86 -6.41 -4.23
C ASP A 136 -21.05 -5.90 -2.78
N LEU A 137 -21.85 -4.83 -2.57
CA LEU A 137 -22.09 -4.15 -1.28
C LEU A 137 -23.42 -4.54 -0.65
#